data_AF-A0A6B2VK89-F1
#
_entry.id   AF-A0A6B2VK89-F1
#
_cell.length_a   1.000
_cell.length_b   1.000
_cell.length_c   1.000
_cell.angle_alpha   90.00
_cell.angle_beta   90.00
_cell.angle_gamma   90.00
#
_symmetry.space_group_name_H-M   'P 1'
#
loop_
_entity.id
_entity.type
_entity.pdbx_description
1 polymer ?
#
loop_
_entity_poly.entity_id
_entity_poly.type
_entity_poly.pdbx_seq_one_letter_code
_entity_poly.pdbx_strand_id
1 'polypeptide(L)'
;LDGAVKAAGLARADVHRLVVGTPGAFDPTTGRLRYASHLPGWHSPALLDELAAALPMPVEYENDVNLAAVAEQRLGAARGHQDFVLLWNQEGLGAALVLGGRLHRGWTGGAGEVGFLPVPGAPLV
;
A
#
# COMPACT_ATOMS: atom_id res chain seq x y z
N LEU A 1 -18.12 0.81 -1.54
CA LEU A 1 -18.08 2.20 -1.03
C LEU A 1 -19.15 2.46 0.03
N ASP A 2 -20.44 2.38 -0.33
CA ASP A 2 -21.55 2.77 0.57
C ASP A 2 -21.53 2.05 1.92
N GLY A 3 -21.19 0.75 1.94
CA GLY A 3 -21.03 0.01 3.19
C GLY A 3 -19.93 0.56 4.11
N ALA A 4 -18.77 0.90 3.55
CA ALA A 4 -17.64 1.46 4.32
C ALA A 4 -17.95 2.88 4.83
N VAL A 5 -18.58 3.70 3.98
CA VAL A 5 -19.03 5.06 4.34
C VAL A 5 -20.04 5.02 5.49
N LYS A 6 -21.04 4.13 5.40
CA LYS A 6 -22.02 3.92 6.47
C LYS A 6 -21.36 3.45 7.77
N ALA A 7 -20.43 2.50 7.69
CA ALA A 7 -19.71 1.99 8.87
C ALA A 7 -18.87 3.08 9.56
N ALA A 8 -18.34 4.04 8.80
CA ALA A 8 -17.62 5.20 9.32
C ALA A 8 -18.56 6.31 9.85
N GLY A 9 -19.88 6.18 9.73
CA GLY A 9 -20.84 7.21 10.14
C GLY A 9 -20.81 8.47 9.25
N LEU A 10 -20.35 8.32 7.99
CA LEU A 10 -20.22 9.41 7.02
C LEU A 10 -21.32 9.32 5.96
N ALA A 11 -21.54 10.41 5.23
CA ALA A 11 -22.28 10.44 3.98
C ALA A 11 -21.32 10.31 2.78
N ARG A 12 -21.83 9.83 1.64
CA ARG A 12 -21.02 9.71 0.42
C ARG A 12 -20.46 11.05 -0.05
N ALA A 13 -21.18 12.14 0.21
CA ALA A 13 -20.74 13.49 -0.11
C ALA A 13 -19.52 13.96 0.72
N ASP A 14 -19.24 13.31 1.85
CA ASP A 14 -18.09 13.63 2.71
C ASP A 14 -16.79 13.02 2.18
N VAL A 15 -16.87 12.08 1.21
CA VAL A 15 -15.73 11.36 0.67
C VAL A 15 -15.11 12.13 -0.49
N HIS A 16 -13.93 12.70 -0.28
CA HIS A 16 -13.18 13.39 -1.33
C HIS A 16 -12.28 12.46 -2.15
N ARG A 17 -11.70 11.43 -1.53
CA ARG A 17 -10.83 10.44 -2.19
C ARG A 17 -11.09 9.05 -1.68
N LEU A 18 -10.84 8.08 -2.54
CA LEU A 18 -10.87 6.66 -2.20
C LEU A 18 -9.48 6.06 -2.45
N VAL A 19 -8.95 5.40 -1.41
CA VAL A 19 -7.68 4.66 -1.50
C VAL A 19 -7.92 3.24 -0.99
N VAL A 20 -7.51 2.24 -1.75
CA VAL A 20 -7.50 0.84 -1.32
C VAL A 20 -6.10 0.49 -0.81
N GLY A 21 -5.98 0.23 0.49
CA GLY A 21 -4.77 -0.32 1.09
C GLY A 21 -4.76 -1.84 0.99
N THR A 22 -3.65 -2.44 0.56
CA THR A 22 -3.49 -3.90 0.47
C THR A 22 -2.11 -4.36 0.95
N PRO A 23 -1.99 -5.60 1.45
CA PRO A 23 -0.71 -6.29 1.49
C PRO A 23 -0.09 -6.41 0.10
N GLY A 24 1.24 -6.41 0.06
CA GLY A 24 2.04 -6.45 -1.16
C GLY A 24 2.08 -5.12 -1.91
N ALA A 25 2.73 -5.12 -3.06
CA ALA A 25 3.05 -3.89 -3.79
C ALA A 25 2.58 -3.94 -5.24
N PHE A 26 1.94 -2.85 -5.68
CA PHE A 26 1.59 -2.65 -7.07
C PHE A 26 2.79 -2.13 -7.87
N ASP A 27 3.06 -2.77 -9.00
CA ASP A 27 4.01 -2.25 -9.97
C ASP A 27 3.46 -0.95 -10.59
N PRO A 28 4.14 0.22 -10.45
CA PRO A 28 3.63 1.50 -10.91
C PRO A 28 3.45 1.63 -12.43
N THR A 29 4.10 0.75 -13.20
CA THR A 29 4.05 0.77 -14.67
C THR A 29 2.93 -0.12 -15.19
N THR A 30 2.73 -1.28 -14.58
CA THR A 30 1.81 -2.31 -15.08
C THR A 30 0.52 -2.43 -14.28
N GLY A 31 0.44 -1.84 -13.08
CA GLY A 31 -0.69 -1.97 -12.17
C GLY A 31 -0.85 -3.38 -11.58
N ARG A 32 0.11 -4.28 -11.77
CA ARG A 32 0.04 -5.66 -11.27
C ARG A 32 0.43 -5.72 -9.78
N LEU A 33 -0.39 -6.39 -8.98
CA LEU A 33 -0.05 -6.69 -7.59
C LEU A 33 1.02 -7.78 -7.50
N ARG A 34 2.06 -7.53 -6.70
CA ARG A 34 3.15 -8.44 -6.38
C ARG A 34 3.20 -8.65 -4.86
N TYR A 35 3.91 -9.70 -4.42
CA TYR A 35 4.16 -9.96 -2.99
C TYR A 35 2.91 -10.24 -2.14
N ALA A 36 1.78 -10.58 -2.78
CA ALA A 36 0.50 -10.81 -2.12
C ALA A 36 -0.14 -12.15 -2.52
N SER A 37 0.65 -13.21 -2.69
CA SER A 37 0.20 -14.52 -3.20
C SER A 37 -0.96 -15.15 -2.41
N HIS A 38 -1.14 -14.75 -1.15
CA HIS A 38 -2.22 -15.19 -0.27
C HIS A 38 -3.58 -14.54 -0.57
N LEU A 39 -3.65 -13.52 -1.43
CA LEU A 39 -4.89 -12.83 -1.82
C LEU A 39 -5.48 -13.45 -3.10
N PRO A 40 -6.50 -14.32 -3.01
CA PRO A 40 -7.10 -14.96 -4.17
C PRO A 40 -7.80 -13.93 -5.08
N GLY A 41 -7.58 -14.03 -6.39
CA GLY A 41 -8.19 -13.13 -7.38
C GLY A 41 -7.48 -11.78 -7.58
N TRP A 42 -6.65 -11.34 -6.63
CA TRP A 42 -5.98 -10.03 -6.70
C TRP A 42 -4.83 -9.95 -7.73
N HIS A 43 -4.45 -11.09 -8.31
CA HIS A 43 -3.44 -11.16 -9.37
C HIS A 43 -4.06 -11.05 -10.77
N SER A 44 -5.38 -10.87 -10.86
CA SER A 44 -6.06 -10.63 -12.13
C SER A 44 -5.50 -9.37 -12.80
N PRO A 45 -5.13 -9.43 -14.09
CA PRO A 45 -4.69 -8.23 -14.81
C PRO A 45 -5.82 -7.20 -14.99
N ALA A 46 -7.09 -7.62 -14.87
CA ALA A 46 -8.25 -6.75 -14.99
C ALA A 46 -8.70 -6.14 -13.66
N LEU A 47 -8.08 -6.51 -12.52
CA LEU A 47 -8.55 -6.12 -11.19
C LEU A 47 -8.75 -4.60 -11.03
N LEU A 48 -7.76 -3.81 -11.43
CA LEU A 48 -7.81 -2.36 -11.26
C LEU A 48 -8.88 -1.72 -12.15
N ASP A 49 -9.07 -2.24 -13.36
CA ASP A 49 -10.12 -1.78 -14.28
C ASP A 49 -11.51 -2.16 -13.76
N GLU A 50 -11.67 -3.38 -13.24
CA GLU A 50 -12.90 -3.84 -12.60
C GLU A 50 -13.25 -3.00 -11.36
N LEU A 51 -12.25 -2.69 -10.52
CA LEU A 51 -12.43 -1.80 -9.37
C LEU A 51 -12.83 -0.39 -9.81
N ALA A 52 -12.14 0.17 -10.81
CA ALA A 52 -12.45 1.50 -11.34
C ALA A 52 -13.86 1.56 -11.94
N ALA A 53 -14.30 0.52 -12.64
CA ALA A 53 -15.64 0.43 -13.21
C ALA A 53 -16.74 0.25 -12.15
N ALA A 54 -16.44 -0.46 -11.06
CA ALA A 54 -17.40 -0.74 -9.99
C ALA A 54 -17.56 0.42 -8.99
N LEU A 55 -16.58 1.34 -8.93
CA LEU A 55 -16.55 2.43 -7.96
C LEU A 55 -17.01 3.74 -8.61
N PRO A 56 -17.79 4.56 -7.89
CA PRO A 56 -18.40 5.73 -8.51
C PRO A 56 -17.48 6.96 -8.53
N MET A 57 -16.20 6.78 -8.24
CA MET A 57 -15.18 7.82 -8.22
C MET A 57 -13.81 7.17 -8.46
N PRO A 58 -12.79 7.95 -8.89
CA PRO A 58 -11.44 7.43 -9.06
C PRO A 58 -10.92 6.77 -7.79
N VAL A 59 -10.32 5.60 -7.96
CA VAL A 59 -9.72 4.80 -6.88
C VAL A 59 -8.21 4.82 -7.00
N GLU A 60 -7.54 5.24 -5.94
CA GLU A 60 -6.10 5.07 -5.77
C GLU A 60 -5.85 3.75 -5.00
N TYR A 61 -4.66 3.20 -5.10
CA TYR A 61 -4.26 1.98 -4.41
C TYR A 61 -2.85 2.14 -3.84
N GLU A 62 -2.60 1.49 -2.71
CA GLU A 62 -1.32 1.57 -2.04
C GLU A 62 -1.05 0.34 -1.18
N ASN A 63 0.22 0.05 -0.96
CA ASN A 63 0.65 -0.89 0.06
C ASN A 63 0.26 -0.39 1.47
N ASP A 64 -0.20 -1.28 2.34
CA ASP A 64 -0.63 -0.94 3.70
C ASP A 64 0.50 -0.36 4.58
N VAL A 65 1.72 -0.90 4.51
CA VAL A 65 2.89 -0.39 5.23
C VAL A 65 3.27 1.02 4.75
N ASN A 66 3.14 1.29 3.45
CA ASN A 66 3.30 2.62 2.89
C ASN A 66 2.27 3.63 3.44
N LEU A 67 1.01 3.23 3.56
CA LEU A 67 -0.03 4.08 4.15
C LEU A 67 0.22 4.34 5.64
N ALA A 68 0.74 3.36 6.38
CA ALA A 68 1.17 3.55 7.76
C ALA A 68 2.28 4.62 7.85
N ALA A 69 3.27 4.59 6.95
CA ALA A 69 4.30 5.64 6.91
C ALA A 69 3.74 7.03 6.61
N VAL A 70 2.76 7.13 5.70
CA VAL A 70 2.06 8.41 5.45
C VAL A 70 1.32 8.90 6.70
N ALA A 71 0.69 8.00 7.45
CA ALA A 71 0.02 8.35 8.71
C ALA A 71 1.02 8.83 9.77
N GLU A 72 2.14 8.10 9.95
CA GLU A 72 3.22 8.48 10.88
C GLU A 72 3.85 9.83 10.51
N GLN A 73 4.03 10.12 9.23
CA GLN A 73 4.56 11.40 8.77
C GLN A 73 3.60 12.57 9.04
N ARG A 74 2.29 12.34 8.88
CA ARG A 74 1.28 13.40 9.01
C ARG A 74 0.91 13.65 10.47
N LEU A 75 0.69 12.59 11.22
CA LEU A 75 0.02 12.64 12.52
C LEU A 75 0.83 11.98 13.64
N GLY A 76 1.81 11.15 13.30
CA GLY A 76 2.52 10.31 14.26
C GLY A 76 3.95 10.72 14.53
N ALA A 77 4.78 9.73 14.82
CA ALA A 77 6.14 9.89 15.33
C ALA A 77 7.11 10.49 14.29
N ALA A 78 6.84 10.32 12.99
CA ALA A 78 7.67 10.85 11.92
C ALA A 78 7.32 12.29 11.51
N ARG A 79 6.40 12.98 12.24
CA ARG A 79 6.06 14.37 11.95
C ARG A 79 7.29 15.27 12.00
N GLY A 80 7.44 16.12 10.98
CA GLY A 80 8.59 17.02 10.82
C GLY A 80 9.85 16.37 10.25
N HIS A 81 9.85 15.05 10.03
CA HIS A 81 10.97 14.34 9.42
C HIS A 81 10.71 14.15 7.92
N GLN A 82 11.68 14.55 7.10
CA GLN A 82 11.63 14.40 5.65
C GLN A 82 12.20 13.04 5.20
N ASP A 83 13.13 12.48 5.98
CA ASP A 83 13.79 11.21 5.68
C ASP A 83 13.57 10.25 6.85
N PHE A 84 12.89 9.13 6.60
CA PHE A 84 12.73 8.06 7.56
C PHE A 84 12.38 6.74 6.88
N VAL A 85 12.60 5.65 7.60
CA VAL A 85 12.12 4.32 7.26
C VAL A 85 11.16 3.89 8.36
N LEU A 86 9.96 3.47 7.99
CA LEU A 86 9.07 2.76 8.88
C LEU A 86 9.33 1.27 8.71
N LEU A 87 9.65 0.57 9.79
CA LEU A 87 9.72 -0.89 9.82
C LEU A 87 8.42 -1.45 10.41
N TRP A 88 7.76 -2.31 9.66
CA TRP A 88 6.55 -3.00 10.07
C TRP A 88 6.88 -4.45 10.40
N ASN A 89 6.70 -4.82 11.66
CA ASN A 89 6.98 -6.16 12.16
C ASN A 89 5.75 -6.70 12.89
N GLN A 90 4.89 -7.40 12.15
CA GLN A 90 3.67 -8.02 12.67
C GLN A 90 3.57 -9.45 12.12
N GLU A 91 2.47 -9.81 11.45
CA GLU A 91 2.32 -11.11 10.77
C GLU A 91 3.37 -11.31 9.65
N GLY A 92 3.84 -10.20 9.06
CA GLY A 92 4.95 -10.17 8.12
C GLY A 92 5.95 -9.05 8.45
N LEU A 93 7.08 -9.07 7.73
CA LEU A 93 8.10 -8.04 7.78
C LEU A 93 8.05 -7.19 6.52
N GLY A 94 7.85 -5.88 6.70
CA GLY A 94 7.86 -4.91 5.62
C GLY A 94 8.53 -3.60 6.07
N ALA A 95 8.78 -2.74 5.10
CA ALA A 95 9.30 -1.42 5.33
C ALA A 95 8.65 -0.41 4.38
N ALA A 96 8.59 0.85 4.79
CA ALA A 96 8.23 1.95 3.91
C ALA A 96 9.33 3.01 3.98
N LEU A 97 9.77 3.47 2.81
CA LEU A 97 10.86 4.42 2.68
C LEU A 97 10.28 5.78 2.31
N VAL A 98 10.49 6.78 3.17
CA VAL A 98 10.14 8.17 2.89
C VAL A 98 11.43 8.97 2.86
N LEU A 99 11.77 9.54 1.70
CA LEU A 99 12.99 10.33 1.51
C LEU A 99 12.63 11.63 0.80
N GLY A 100 13.14 12.76 1.29
CA GLY A 100 12.79 14.10 0.82
C GLY A 100 11.30 14.40 0.97
N GLY A 101 10.66 13.87 2.01
CA GLY A 101 9.24 14.04 2.31
C GLY A 101 8.31 13.23 1.41
N ARG A 102 8.83 12.33 0.59
CA ARG A 102 8.07 11.58 -0.41
C ARG A 102 8.22 10.09 -0.20
N LEU A 103 7.13 9.37 -0.36
CA LEU A 103 7.13 7.92 -0.36
C LEU A 103 7.86 7.37 -1.60
N HIS A 104 8.77 6.43 -1.40
CA HIS A 104 9.53 5.75 -2.44
C HIS A 104 9.04 4.31 -2.61
N ARG A 105 8.39 4.04 -3.74
CA ARG A 105 7.89 2.71 -4.12
C ARG A 105 8.92 1.88 -4.90
N GLY A 106 9.99 2.51 -5.38
CA GLY A 106 10.96 1.90 -6.28
C GLY A 106 10.39 1.64 -7.68
N TRP A 107 11.26 1.18 -8.58
CA TRP A 107 10.95 1.03 -10.02
C TRP A 107 9.79 0.06 -10.29
N THR A 108 9.75 -1.07 -9.58
CA THR A 108 8.72 -2.12 -9.73
C THR A 108 7.74 -2.18 -8.55
N GLY A 109 7.62 -1.10 -7.77
CA GLY A 109 6.73 -1.03 -6.60
C GLY A 109 7.22 -1.72 -5.32
N GLY A 110 8.17 -2.66 -5.41
CA GLY A 110 8.62 -3.48 -4.27
C GLY A 110 9.65 -2.85 -3.34
N ALA A 111 9.86 -1.53 -3.36
CA ALA A 111 10.75 -0.93 -2.36
C ALA A 111 10.14 -1.12 -0.96
N GLY A 112 10.94 -1.69 -0.05
CA GLY A 112 10.48 -1.95 1.31
C GLY A 112 9.88 -3.35 1.53
N GLU A 113 9.80 -4.19 0.49
CA GLU A 113 9.44 -5.62 0.60
C GLU A 113 10.59 -6.46 1.21
N VAL A 114 11.14 -6.00 2.33
CA VAL A 114 12.35 -6.53 2.97
C VAL A 114 12.13 -7.94 3.54
N GLY A 115 10.89 -8.33 3.80
CA GLY A 115 10.55 -9.70 4.20
C GLY A 115 10.83 -10.76 3.13
N PHE A 116 11.03 -10.35 1.87
CA PHE A 116 11.39 -11.25 0.77
C PHE A 116 12.90 -11.28 0.51
N LEU A 117 13.71 -10.52 1.25
CA LEU A 117 15.16 -10.60 1.14
C LEU A 117 15.64 -11.96 1.67
N PRO A 118 16.61 -12.59 1.00
CA PRO A 118 17.21 -13.80 1.53
C PRO A 118 17.92 -13.47 2.84
N VAL A 119 17.69 -14.30 3.85
CA VAL A 119 18.42 -14.22 5.11
C VAL A 119 19.81 -14.79 4.87
N PRO A 120 20.90 -14.16 5.35
CA PRO A 120 22.24 -14.74 5.26
C PRO A 120 22.26 -16.18 5.78
N GLY A 121 22.69 -17.12 4.95
CA GLY A 121 22.70 -18.56 5.27
C GLY A 121 21.44 -19.34 4.87
N ALA A 122 20.37 -18.68 4.44
CA ALA A 122 19.22 -19.33 3.82
C ALA A 122 19.48 -19.63 2.34
N PRO A 123 18.98 -20.75 1.79
CA PRO A 123 19.03 -21.01 0.35
C PRO A 123 18.32 -19.90 -0.42
N LEU A 124 18.90 -19.48 -1.55
CA LEU A 124 18.18 -18.64 -2.51
C LEU A 124 17.11 -19.52 -3.17
N VAL A 125 15.84 -19.14 -3.01
CA VAL A 125 14.70 -19.76 -3.70
C VAL A 125 14.38 -19.04 -5.00
#